data_AF-A0A9Q9ADA5-F1
#
_entry.id   AF-A0A9Q9ADA5-F1
#
_cell.length_a   1.000
_cell.length_b   1.000
_cell.length_c   1.000
_cell.angle_alpha   90.00
_cell.angle_beta   90.00
_cell.angle_gamma   90.00
#
_symmetry.space_group_name_H-M   'P 1'
#
loop_
_entity.id
_entity.type
_entity.pdbx_description
1 polymer ?
#
loop_
_entity_poly.entity_id
_entity_poly.type
_entity_poly.pdbx_seq_one_letter_code
_entity_poly.pdbx_strand_id
1 'polypeptide(L)'
;MALQLPPPLKVNPFRAIVNFALAFGLIGALIAGDAIGLSIFDLGIISIGLYGTILLLEYFVQVLCAVLNRLDINRIAIRKQMAIGSRSDCEKGGLSGSNASIQTAEVAVAVVGYREDEQAWRQCLRSLSLQSLRPKCIVGVVDGNEEPDLSMADAFMDEFDSAQIIHLPLLLSDLHRET
;
A
#
# COMPACT_ATOMS: atom_id res chain seq x y z
N MET A 1 -0.65 27.66 -21.33
CA MET A 1 -1.11 27.11 -20.04
C MET A 1 0.08 27.22 -19.08
N ALA A 2 0.06 28.18 -18.16
CA ALA A 2 1.20 28.45 -17.28
C ALA A 2 1.26 27.42 -16.16
N LEU A 3 2.39 26.72 -16.03
CA LEU A 3 2.68 25.80 -14.92
C LEU A 3 2.77 26.61 -13.62
N GLN A 4 1.77 26.44 -12.77
CA GLN A 4 1.70 27.07 -11.46
C GLN A 4 2.65 26.30 -10.53
N LEU A 5 3.83 26.86 -10.23
CA LEU A 5 4.78 26.25 -9.31
C LEU A 5 4.15 26.08 -7.92
N PRO A 6 4.33 24.91 -7.27
CA PRO A 6 3.78 24.66 -5.95
C PRO A 6 4.34 25.69 -4.93
N PRO A 7 3.55 26.05 -3.91
CA PRO A 7 4.00 26.97 -2.87
C PRO A 7 5.25 26.41 -2.15
N PRO A 8 6.15 27.29 -1.67
CA PRO A 8 7.37 26.86 -1.00
C PRO A 8 7.02 26.01 0.23
N LEU A 9 7.61 24.80 0.28
CA LEU A 9 7.47 23.86 1.39
C LEU A 9 7.92 24.52 2.69
N LYS A 10 6.97 24.84 3.58
CA LYS A 10 7.24 25.31 4.93
C LYS A 10 7.69 24.13 5.78
N VAL A 11 9.00 23.89 5.83
CA VAL A 11 9.58 22.88 6.71
C VAL A 11 9.58 23.41 8.14
N ASN A 12 8.97 22.67 9.07
CA ASN A 12 9.05 23.00 10.49
C ASN A 12 10.46 22.58 11.00
N PRO A 13 11.32 23.53 11.41
CA PRO A 13 12.71 23.24 11.75
C PRO A 13 12.83 22.31 12.95
N PHE A 14 11.92 22.39 13.92
CA PHE A 14 11.92 21.50 15.08
C PHE A 14 11.64 20.05 14.67
N ARG A 15 10.63 19.84 13.81
CA ARG A 15 10.30 18.51 13.28
C ARG A 15 11.44 17.95 12.43
N ALA A 16 12.10 18.80 11.64
CA ALA A 16 13.26 18.41 10.86
C ALA A 16 14.42 17.96 11.77
N ILE A 17 14.75 18.73 12.81
CA ILE A 17 15.82 18.39 13.76
C ILE A 17 15.53 17.08 14.47
N VAL A 18 14.30 16.87 14.94
CA VAL A 18 13.91 15.60 15.59
C VAL A 18 14.06 14.42 14.63
N ASN A 19 13.60 14.57 13.38
CA ASN A 19 13.72 13.51 12.36
C ASN A 19 15.20 13.21 12.06
N PHE A 20 16.04 14.22 11.91
CA PHE A 20 17.47 14.04 11.69
C PHE A 20 18.15 13.37 12.89
N ALA A 21 17.87 13.83 14.11
CA ALA A 21 18.43 13.25 15.32
C ALA A 21 18.04 11.77 15.48
N LEU A 22 16.79 11.42 15.19
CA LEU A 22 16.32 10.04 15.19
C LEU A 22 17.00 9.20 14.10
N ALA A 23 17.10 9.71 12.88
CA ALA A 23 17.73 8.99 11.77
C ALA A 23 19.22 8.72 12.03
N PHE A 24 19.99 9.76 12.39
CA PHE A 24 21.40 9.60 12.73
C PHE A 24 21.61 8.77 14.00
N GLY A 25 20.72 8.90 14.99
CA GLY A 25 20.74 8.07 16.20
C GLY A 25 20.52 6.60 15.89
N LEU A 26 19.58 6.27 15.01
CA LEU A 26 19.30 4.90 14.57
C LEU A 26 20.49 4.30 13.81
N ILE A 27 21.07 5.06 12.86
CA ILE A 27 22.25 4.63 12.11
C ILE A 27 23.45 4.43 13.06
N GLY A 28 23.67 5.36 14.00
CA GLY A 28 24.73 5.24 14.99
C GLY A 28 24.56 4.02 15.90
N ALA A 29 23.33 3.75 16.35
CA ALA A 29 23.02 2.56 17.12
C ALA A 29 23.27 1.27 16.32
N LEU A 30 22.90 1.24 15.03
CA LEU A 30 23.17 0.11 14.12
C LEU A 30 24.67 -0.15 13.97
N ILE A 31 25.47 0.88 13.67
CA ILE A 31 26.92 0.76 13.50
C ILE A 31 27.58 0.32 14.81
N ALA A 32 27.18 0.89 15.94
CA ALA A 32 27.70 0.50 17.25
C ALA A 32 27.31 -0.96 17.59
N GLY A 33 26.08 -1.35 17.31
CA GLY A 33 25.60 -2.72 17.53
C GLY A 33 26.34 -3.76 16.68
N ASP A 34 26.64 -3.41 15.42
CA ASP A 34 27.44 -4.24 14.51
C ASP A 34 28.90 -4.34 14.97
N ALA A 35 29.53 -3.21 15.30
CA ALA A 35 30.91 -3.17 15.76
C ALA A 35 31.15 -3.92 17.09
N ILE A 36 30.15 -3.95 17.98
CA ILE A 36 30.21 -4.65 19.26
C ILE A 36 29.81 -6.14 19.11
N GLY A 37 29.24 -6.54 17.96
CA GLY A 37 28.74 -7.89 17.73
C GLY A 37 27.56 -8.25 18.64
N LEU A 38 26.67 -7.28 18.93
CA LEU A 38 25.54 -7.48 19.83
C LEU A 38 24.48 -8.41 19.20
N SER A 39 24.49 -9.69 19.58
CA SER A 39 23.35 -10.59 19.43
C SER A 39 22.35 -10.30 20.56
N ILE A 40 21.25 -9.62 20.24
CA ILE A 40 20.23 -9.23 21.23
C ILE A 40 19.32 -10.42 21.57
N PHE A 41 19.13 -11.33 20.61
CA PHE A 41 18.36 -12.56 20.78
C PHE A 41 19.16 -13.75 20.26
N ASP A 42 19.80 -14.51 21.16
CA ASP A 42 20.36 -15.83 20.85
C ASP A 42 19.35 -16.92 21.25
N LEU A 43 18.51 -17.34 20.30
CA LEU A 43 17.55 -18.44 20.47
C LEU A 43 18.15 -19.79 20.01
N GLY A 44 19.46 -19.99 20.23
CA GLY A 44 20.19 -21.23 19.95
C GLY A 44 20.46 -21.51 18.47
N ILE A 45 19.42 -21.50 17.62
CA ILE A 45 19.53 -21.78 16.17
C ILE A 45 19.40 -20.48 15.34
N ILE A 46 18.76 -19.46 15.90
CA ILE A 46 18.53 -18.17 15.24
C ILE A 46 19.10 -17.09 16.15
N SER A 47 20.11 -16.37 15.64
CA SER A 47 20.63 -15.16 16.27
C SER A 47 20.10 -13.96 15.50
N ILE A 48 19.27 -13.14 16.16
CA ILE A 48 18.74 -11.91 15.56
C ILE A 48 19.58 -10.75 16.08
N GLY A 49 20.43 -10.21 15.21
CA GLY A 49 21.20 -8.99 15.50
C GLY A 49 20.30 -7.74 15.59
N LEU A 50 20.90 -6.62 15.98
CA LEU A 50 20.20 -5.33 16.08
C LEU A 50 19.50 -4.92 14.76
N TYR A 51 20.15 -5.17 13.62
CA TYR A 51 19.58 -4.91 12.30
C TYR A 51 18.30 -5.72 12.03
N GLY A 52 18.34 -7.03 12.26
CA GLY A 52 17.18 -7.89 12.10
C GLY A 52 16.03 -7.49 13.03
N THR A 53 16.35 -7.03 14.24
CA THR A 53 15.35 -6.55 15.20
C THR A 53 14.65 -5.28 14.69
N ILE A 54 15.41 -4.34 14.10
CA ILE A 54 14.84 -3.11 13.52
C ILE A 54 13.96 -3.44 12.32
N LEU A 55 14.40 -4.33 11.42
CA LEU A 55 13.58 -4.76 10.28
C LEU A 55 12.28 -5.43 10.72
N LEU A 56 12.33 -6.33 11.71
CA LEU A 56 11.13 -6.98 12.25
C LEU A 56 10.18 -5.98 12.89
N LEU A 57 10.70 -4.98 13.60
CA LEU A 57 9.90 -3.92 14.19
C LEU A 57 9.22 -3.07 13.11
N GLU A 58 9.96 -2.68 12.07
CA GLU A 58 9.41 -1.92 10.94
C GLU A 58 8.30 -2.71 10.25
N TYR A 59 8.56 -3.97 9.91
CA TYR A 59 7.58 -4.86 9.32
C TYR A 59 6.34 -5.03 10.21
N PHE A 60 6.53 -5.19 11.52
CA PHE A 60 5.41 -5.28 12.47
C PHE A 60 4.55 -4.01 12.48
N VAL A 61 5.17 -2.83 12.47
CA VAL A 61 4.45 -1.55 12.39
C VAL A 61 3.66 -1.45 11.08
N GLN A 62 4.27 -1.82 9.95
CA GLN A 62 3.60 -1.83 8.64
C GLN A 62 2.38 -2.76 8.64
N VAL A 63 2.52 -3.99 9.15
CA VAL A 63 1.42 -4.95 9.26
C VAL A 63 0.32 -4.43 10.19
N LEU A 64 0.68 -3.86 11.34
CA LEU A 64 -0.30 -3.29 12.27
C LEU A 64 -1.09 -2.15 11.62
N CYS A 65 -0.41 -1.22 10.96
CA CYS A 65 -1.04 -0.13 10.22
C CYS A 65 -1.98 -0.67 9.12
N ALA A 66 -1.56 -1.70 8.37
CA ALA A 66 -2.38 -2.33 7.35
C ALA A 66 -3.64 -2.99 7.93
N VAL A 67 -3.52 -3.71 9.06
CA VAL A 67 -4.65 -4.34 9.74
C VAL A 67 -5.63 -3.29 10.27
N LEU A 68 -5.15 -2.25 10.94
CA LEU A 68 -6.01 -1.17 11.46
C LEU A 68 -6.74 -0.46 10.31
N ASN A 69 -6.03 -0.14 9.22
CA ASN A 69 -6.62 0.47 8.04
C ASN A 69 -7.72 -0.44 7.44
N ARG A 70 -7.50 -1.75 7.38
CA ARG A 70 -8.50 -2.71 6.90
C ARG A 70 -9.74 -2.74 7.79
N LEU A 71 -9.58 -2.67 9.11
CA LEU A 71 -10.70 -2.60 10.05
C LEU A 71 -11.52 -1.32 9.88
N ASP A 72 -10.86 -0.18 9.70
CA ASP A 72 -11.53 1.10 9.51
C ASP A 72 -12.28 1.18 8.17
N ILE A 73 -11.68 0.68 7.08
CA ILE A 73 -12.36 0.57 5.79
C ILE A 73 -13.60 -0.31 5.90
N ASN A 74 -13.50 -1.48 6.55
CA ASN A 74 -14.65 -2.36 6.78
C ASN A 74 -15.77 -1.67 7.59
N ARG A 75 -15.41 -0.89 8.61
CA ARG A 75 -16.39 -0.11 9.38
C ARG A 75 -17.09 0.94 8.51
N ILE A 76 -16.36 1.64 7.65
CA ILE A 76 -16.92 2.63 6.72
C ILE A 76 -17.82 1.95 5.70
N ALA A 77 -17.42 0.79 5.18
CA ALA A 77 -18.20 -0.01 4.24
C ALA A 77 -19.56 -0.40 4.81
N ILE A 78 -19.57 -0.95 6.03
CA ILE A 78 -20.80 -1.35 6.74
C ILE A 78 -21.71 -0.14 6.97
N ARG A 79 -21.16 1.00 7.44
CA ARG A 79 -21.94 2.23 7.66
C ARG A 79 -22.59 2.75 6.38
N LYS A 80 -21.87 2.73 5.25
CA LYS A 80 -22.42 3.16 3.96
C LYS A 80 -23.52 2.20 3.46
N GLN A 81 -23.33 0.89 3.61
CA GLN A 81 -24.37 -0.10 3.26
C GLN A 81 -25.65 0.09 4.08
N MET A 82 -25.52 0.31 5.40
CA MET A 82 -26.67 0.58 6.28
C MET A 82 -27.38 1.90 5.92
N ALA A 83 -26.64 2.96 5.58
CA ALA A 83 -27.22 4.24 5.18
C ALA A 83 -28.00 4.15 3.85
N ILE A 84 -27.57 3.29 2.93
CA ILE A 84 -28.28 3.02 1.66
C ILE A 84 -29.55 2.21 1.92
N GLY A 85 -29.46 1.14 2.72
CA GLY A 85 -30.63 0.32 3.09
C GLY A 85 -31.72 1.12 3.80
N SER A 86 -31.33 1.97 4.76
CA SER A 86 -32.27 2.80 5.51
C SER A 86 -32.95 3.89 4.67
N ARG A 87 -32.34 4.32 3.55
CA ARG A 87 -32.93 5.31 2.64
C ARG A 87 -33.95 4.67 1.68
N SER A 88 -33.74 3.40 1.33
CA SER A 88 -34.66 2.61 0.50
C SER A 88 -35.96 2.23 1.23
N ASP A 89 -35.92 2.08 2.56
CA ASP A 89 -37.10 1.69 3.35
C ASP A 89 -38.07 2.86 3.64
N CYS A 90 -37.63 4.11 3.47
CA CYS A 90 -38.48 5.30 3.65
C CYS A 90 -39.23 5.74 2.37
N GLU A 91 -38.93 5.17 1.19
CA GLU A 91 -39.61 5.48 -0.09
C GLU A 91 -40.66 4.42 -0.48
N LYS A 92 -41.27 3.73 0.50
CA LYS A 92 -42.47 2.91 0.27
C LYS A 92 -43.72 3.80 0.20
N GLY A 93 -43.87 4.53 -0.91
CA GLY A 93 -45.05 5.36 -1.18
C GLY A 93 -45.06 6.01 -2.55
N GLY A 94 -45.15 5.24 -3.63
CA GLY A 94 -45.56 5.76 -4.94
C GLY A 94 -44.80 5.23 -6.16
N LEU A 95 -45.51 4.41 -6.95
CA LEU A 95 -45.26 4.02 -8.35
C LEU A 95 -44.27 4.89 -9.17
N SER A 96 -43.13 4.31 -9.56
CA SER A 96 -42.64 4.30 -10.95
C SER A 96 -41.25 3.68 -11.03
N GLY A 97 -41.07 2.82 -12.04
CA GLY A 97 -39.78 2.21 -12.34
C GLY A 97 -38.72 3.26 -12.61
N SER A 98 -37.71 3.32 -11.74
CA SER A 98 -36.37 3.71 -12.14
C SER A 98 -35.43 2.65 -11.60
N ASN A 99 -34.54 2.16 -12.46
CA ASN A 99 -33.44 1.28 -12.08
C ASN A 99 -32.51 2.07 -11.16
N ALA A 100 -32.87 2.20 -9.89
CA ALA A 100 -32.01 2.74 -8.86
C ALA A 100 -30.90 1.71 -8.64
N SER A 101 -29.84 1.84 -9.45
CA SER A 101 -28.54 1.25 -9.18
C SER A 101 -28.23 1.51 -7.71
N ILE A 102 -28.23 0.43 -6.92
CA ILE A 102 -27.72 0.43 -5.56
C ILE A 102 -26.29 0.96 -5.70
N GLN A 103 -26.05 2.22 -5.32
CA GLN A 103 -24.70 2.80 -5.30
C GLN A 103 -23.92 2.13 -4.19
N THR A 104 -23.44 0.91 -4.46
CA THR A 104 -22.51 0.23 -3.57
C THR A 104 -21.27 1.09 -3.44
N ALA A 105 -20.70 1.17 -2.23
CA ALA A 105 -19.46 1.89 -2.04
C ALA A 105 -18.36 1.22 -2.87
N GLU A 106 -17.89 1.94 -3.89
CA GLU A 106 -16.84 1.51 -4.81
C GLU A 106 -15.48 2.03 -4.34
N VAL A 107 -14.43 1.24 -4.57
CA VAL A 107 -13.03 1.64 -4.32
C VAL A 107 -12.17 1.42 -5.56
N ALA A 108 -11.22 2.32 -5.80
CA ALA A 108 -10.13 2.08 -6.75
C ALA A 108 -8.92 1.55 -5.97
N VAL A 109 -8.31 0.47 -6.44
CA VAL A 109 -7.16 -0.16 -5.80
C VAL A 109 -5.95 0.02 -6.71
N ALA A 110 -4.84 0.46 -6.15
CA ALA A 110 -3.54 0.42 -6.81
C ALA A 110 -2.64 -0.56 -6.06
N VAL A 111 -2.00 -1.47 -6.79
CA VAL A 111 -1.05 -2.45 -6.26
C VAL A 111 0.27 -2.15 -6.92
N VAL A 112 1.30 -1.87 -6.12
CA VAL A 112 2.66 -1.63 -6.61
C VAL A 112 3.52 -2.80 -6.16
N GLY A 113 4.35 -3.33 -7.04
CA GLY A 113 5.28 -4.39 -6.70
C GLY A 113 6.61 -4.24 -7.43
N TYR A 114 7.68 -4.72 -6.79
CA TYR A 114 9.02 -4.78 -7.35
C TYR A 114 9.71 -6.07 -6.91
N ARG A 115 9.96 -6.99 -7.84
CA ARG A 115 10.65 -8.27 -7.59
C ARG A 115 10.15 -9.02 -6.34
N GLU A 116 8.84 -9.01 -6.15
CA GLU A 116 8.19 -9.73 -5.08
C GLU A 116 8.28 -11.24 -5.30
N ASP A 117 8.24 -12.03 -4.23
CA ASP A 117 8.08 -13.48 -4.35
C ASP A 117 6.77 -13.81 -5.08
N GLU A 118 6.82 -14.73 -6.05
CA GLU A 118 5.68 -15.01 -6.92
C GLU A 118 4.46 -15.51 -6.14
N GLN A 119 4.67 -16.37 -5.13
CA GLN A 119 3.57 -16.91 -4.34
C GLN A 119 2.96 -15.83 -3.45
N ALA A 120 3.80 -15.03 -2.79
CA ALA A 120 3.37 -13.91 -1.97
C ALA A 120 2.59 -12.86 -2.81
N TRP A 121 3.08 -12.56 -4.02
CA TRP A 121 2.45 -11.66 -4.96
C TRP A 121 1.05 -12.15 -5.36
N ARG A 122 0.92 -13.37 -5.85
CA ARG A 122 -0.39 -13.95 -6.23
C ARG A 122 -1.35 -14.01 -5.04
N GLN A 123 -0.87 -14.35 -3.85
CA GLN A 123 -1.71 -14.33 -2.64
C GLN A 123 -2.21 -12.93 -2.30
N CYS A 124 -1.35 -11.91 -2.44
CA CYS A 124 -1.73 -10.51 -2.28
C CYS A 124 -2.85 -10.14 -3.26
N LEU A 125 -2.69 -10.44 -4.55
CA LEU A 125 -3.69 -10.13 -5.59
C LEU A 125 -5.04 -10.81 -5.32
N ARG A 126 -5.03 -12.11 -5.00
CA ARG A 126 -6.25 -12.86 -4.65
C ARG A 126 -6.95 -12.27 -3.43
N SER A 127 -6.19 -11.76 -2.46
CA SER A 127 -6.76 -11.14 -1.26
C SER A 127 -7.58 -9.87 -1.55
N LEU A 128 -7.34 -9.21 -2.69
CA LEU A 128 -8.09 -8.02 -3.12
C LEU A 128 -9.54 -8.39 -3.48
N SER A 129 -9.77 -9.59 -4.00
CA SER A 129 -11.12 -10.10 -4.28
C SER A 129 -11.94 -10.35 -3.00
N LEU A 130 -11.26 -10.54 -1.86
CA LEU A 130 -11.88 -10.79 -0.56
C LEU A 130 -12.22 -9.50 0.22
N GLN A 131 -12.08 -8.33 -0.41
CA GLN A 131 -12.41 -7.06 0.23
C GLN A 131 -13.92 -6.85 0.35
N SER A 132 -14.35 -6.15 1.41
CA SER A 132 -15.77 -5.86 1.67
C SER A 132 -16.36 -4.82 0.72
N LEU A 133 -15.50 -3.96 0.16
CA LEU A 133 -15.86 -2.96 -0.83
C LEU A 133 -15.57 -3.52 -2.22
N ARG A 134 -16.52 -3.31 -3.15
CA ARG A 134 -16.35 -3.76 -4.53
C ARG A 134 -15.28 -2.89 -5.21
N PRO A 135 -14.19 -3.47 -5.72
CA PRO A 135 -13.25 -2.71 -6.53
C PRO A 135 -13.92 -2.27 -7.84
N LYS A 136 -13.86 -0.97 -8.14
CA LYS A 136 -14.26 -0.40 -9.42
C LYS A 136 -13.20 -0.63 -10.48
N CYS A 137 -11.94 -0.45 -10.07
CA CYS A 137 -10.77 -0.75 -10.87
C CYS A 137 -9.63 -1.19 -9.94
N ILE A 138 -8.77 -2.05 -10.48
CA ILE A 138 -7.52 -2.47 -9.85
C ILE A 138 -6.42 -2.13 -10.85
N VAL A 139 -5.44 -1.35 -10.42
CA VAL A 139 -4.29 -0.94 -11.22
C VAL A 139 -3.06 -1.62 -10.65
N GLY A 140 -2.43 -2.50 -11.44
CA GLY A 140 -1.13 -3.08 -11.13
C GLY A 140 -0.02 -2.17 -11.66
N VAL A 141 0.96 -1.87 -10.81
CA VAL A 141 2.16 -1.11 -11.15
C VAL A 141 3.35 -2.00 -10.84
N VAL A 142 4.10 -2.36 -11.87
CA VAL A 142 5.36 -3.09 -11.72
C VAL A 142 6.49 -2.10 -11.92
N ASP A 143 7.32 -1.92 -10.89
CA ASP A 143 8.42 -0.95 -10.88
C ASP A 143 9.69 -1.52 -11.49
N GLY A 144 9.65 -1.90 -12.78
CA GLY A 144 10.78 -2.49 -13.47
C GLY A 144 10.43 -2.99 -14.87
N ASN A 145 11.45 -3.44 -15.61
CA ASN A 145 11.31 -3.92 -16.99
C ASN A 145 12.15 -5.16 -17.30
N GLU A 146 12.74 -5.80 -16.29
CA GLU A 146 13.48 -7.06 -16.46
C GLU A 146 12.54 -8.27 -16.44
N GLU A 147 13.05 -9.47 -16.76
CA GLU A 147 12.25 -10.71 -16.77
C GLU A 147 11.47 -10.95 -15.46
N PRO A 148 12.04 -10.75 -14.25
CA PRO A 148 11.28 -10.91 -13.00
C PRO A 148 10.14 -9.90 -12.83
N ASP A 149 10.25 -8.73 -13.46
CA ASP A 149 9.22 -7.69 -13.43
C ASP A 149 8.09 -8.04 -14.42
N LEU A 150 8.45 -8.52 -15.61
CA LEU A 150 7.50 -9.01 -16.60
C LEU A 150 6.69 -10.20 -16.07
N SER A 151 7.32 -11.15 -15.38
CA SER A 151 6.62 -12.29 -14.78
C SER A 151 5.61 -11.86 -13.70
N MET A 152 5.90 -10.81 -12.94
CA MET A 152 4.95 -10.22 -12.00
C MET A 152 3.77 -9.53 -12.70
N ALA A 153 4.02 -8.84 -13.81
CA ALA A 153 2.96 -8.23 -14.62
C ALA A 153 2.04 -9.30 -15.24
N ASP A 154 2.63 -10.39 -15.72
CA ASP A 154 1.88 -11.54 -16.25
C ASP A 154 1.05 -12.21 -15.16
N ALA A 155 1.62 -12.42 -13.97
CA ALA A 155 0.88 -12.93 -12.82
C ALA A 155 -0.29 -12.02 -12.41
N PHE A 156 -0.17 -10.71 -12.59
CA PHE A 156 -1.27 -9.78 -12.38
C PHE A 156 -2.38 -9.96 -13.42
N MET A 157 -2.02 -10.15 -14.68
CA MET A 157 -2.97 -10.44 -15.75
C MET A 157 -3.70 -11.77 -15.55
N ASP A 158 -2.99 -12.80 -15.11
CA ASP A 158 -3.55 -14.11 -14.84
C ASP A 158 -4.65 -14.07 -13.77
N GLU A 159 -4.47 -13.25 -12.73
CA GLU A 159 -5.44 -13.16 -11.63
C GLU A 159 -6.63 -12.24 -11.97
N PHE A 160 -6.50 -11.40 -13.00
CA PHE A 160 -7.53 -10.45 -13.42
C PHE A 160 -7.76 -10.48 -14.94
N ASP A 161 -8.74 -11.26 -15.39
CA ASP A 161 -9.17 -11.47 -16.80
C ASP A 161 -9.40 -10.20 -17.65
N SER A 162 -9.38 -9.00 -17.06
CA SER A 162 -9.63 -7.70 -17.73
C SER A 162 -8.69 -6.58 -17.28
N ALA A 163 -7.54 -6.92 -16.70
CA ALA A 163 -6.52 -5.93 -16.38
C ALA A 163 -5.90 -5.33 -17.66
N GLN A 164 -5.53 -4.05 -17.60
CA GLN A 164 -4.72 -3.40 -18.64
C GLN A 164 -3.32 -3.17 -18.06
N ILE A 165 -2.29 -3.73 -18.70
CA ILE A 165 -0.91 -3.43 -18.36
C ILE A 165 -0.53 -2.10 -19.02
N ILE A 166 -0.07 -1.15 -18.21
CA ILE A 166 0.55 0.09 -18.69
C ILE A 166 2.05 -0.06 -18.46
N HIS A 167 2.79 -0.35 -19.54
CA HIS A 167 4.25 -0.34 -19.48
C HIS A 167 4.75 1.11 -19.53
N LEU A 168 5.49 1.52 -18.50
CA LEU A 168 6.28 2.75 -18.58
C LEU A 168 7.61 2.42 -19.26
N PRO A 169 7.92 3.01 -20.44
CA PRO A 169 9.18 2.75 -21.14
C PRO A 169 10.41 3.41 -20.49
N LEU A 170 10.20 4.22 -19.44
CA LEU A 170 11.22 4.95 -18.70
C LEU A 170 10.99 4.79 -17.20
N LEU A 171 12.06 4.52 -16.45
CA LEU A 171 12.06 4.59 -14.99
C LEU A 171 11.82 6.05 -14.56
N LEU A 172 10.88 6.25 -13.64
CA LEU A 172 10.58 7.59 -13.11
C LEU A 172 11.78 8.21 -12.39
N SER A 173 12.70 7.37 -11.89
CA SER A 173 13.96 7.76 -11.27
C SER A 173 14.95 8.36 -12.27
N ASP A 174 14.97 7.88 -13.52
CA ASP A 174 15.82 8.43 -14.57
C ASP A 174 15.30 9.79 -15.05
N LEU A 175 13.98 9.95 -15.14
CA LEU A 175 13.34 11.23 -15.50
C LEU A 175 13.67 12.34 -14.49
N HIS A 176 13.68 12.02 -13.19
CA HIS A 176 14.00 13.00 -12.13
C HIS A 176 15.50 13.24 -11.96
N ARG A 177 16.36 12.45 -12.60
CA ARG A 177 17.82 12.63 -12.57
C ARG A 177 18.28 13.77 -13.47
N GLU A 178 17.46 14.11 -14.47
CA GLU A 178 17.76 15.14 -15.48
C GLU A 178 17.03 16.48 -15.28
N THR A 179 16.26 16.64 -14.19
CA THR A 179 15.68 17.91 -13.73
C THR A 179 16.27 18.37 -12.42
#